data_AF-A0A0B6YRI4-F1
#
_entry.id   AF-A0A0B6YRI4-F1
#
_cell.length_a   1.000
_cell.length_b   1.000
_cell.length_c   1.000
_cell.angle_alpha   90.00
_cell.angle_beta   90.00
_cell.angle_gamma   90.00
#
_symmetry.space_group_name_H-M   'P 1'
#
loop_
_entity.id
_entity.type
_entity.pdbx_description
1 polymer ?
#
loop_
_entity_poly.entity_id
_entity_poly.type
_entity_poly.pdbx_seq_one_letter_code
_entity_poly.pdbx_strand_id
1 'polypeptide(L)'
;LTILKEQKKELSQLRIAQVNGGAPSKLCKIRPTRKAIARILTIYNQTGRKQLKKFHAKKSRKLPVDLRVRKTRAIRLALTKNQAGLKSKKEQAKMRAFPKRIFAVKA
;
A
#
# COMPACT_ATOMS: atom_id res chain seq x y z
N LEU A 1 -11.58 -19.95 5.56
CA LEU A 1 -11.44 -20.20 4.09
C LEU A 1 -12.53 -21.14 3.53
N THR A 2 -13.43 -21.66 4.37
CA THR A 2 -14.57 -22.52 3.98
C THR A 2 -15.47 -21.84 2.95
N ILE A 3 -15.91 -20.61 3.24
CA ILE A 3 -16.76 -19.79 2.34
C ILE A 3 -16.14 -19.60 0.94
N LEU A 4 -14.81 -19.40 0.86
CA LEU A 4 -14.12 -19.25 -0.43
C LEU A 4 -14.16 -20.54 -1.25
N LYS A 5 -13.99 -21.70 -0.59
CA LYS A 5 -14.04 -23.01 -1.25
C LYS A 5 -15.46 -23.31 -1.75
N GLU A 6 -16.48 -22.98 -0.96
CA GLU A 6 -17.88 -23.10 -1.33
C GLU A 6 -18.22 -22.27 -2.57
N GLN A 7 -17.87 -20.97 -2.58
CA GLN A 7 -18.13 -20.11 -3.74
C GLN A 7 -17.37 -20.54 -5.00
N LYS A 8 -16.16 -21.11 -4.85
CA LYS A 8 -15.43 -21.69 -6.00
C LYS A 8 -16.10 -22.95 -6.54
N LYS A 9 -16.63 -23.81 -5.67
CA LYS A 9 -17.41 -25.00 -6.09
C LYS A 9 -18.68 -24.57 -6.83
N GLU A 10 -19.43 -23.61 -6.28
CA GLU A 10 -20.62 -23.05 -6.91
C GLU A 10 -20.29 -22.43 -8.29
N LEU A 11 -19.23 -21.64 -8.38
CA LEU A 11 -18.80 -21.06 -9.66
C LEU A 11 -18.45 -22.13 -10.70
N SER A 12 -17.82 -23.24 -10.28
CA SER A 12 -17.52 -24.37 -11.17
C SER A 12 -18.80 -25.01 -11.72
N GLN A 13 -19.78 -25.25 -10.84
CA GLN A 13 -21.08 -25.79 -11.25
C GLN A 13 -21.82 -24.86 -12.21
N LEU A 14 -21.77 -23.54 -11.97
CA LEU A 14 -22.38 -22.55 -12.86
C LEU A 14 -21.69 -22.49 -14.24
N ARG A 15 -20.38 -22.74 -14.32
CA ARG A 15 -19.63 -22.82 -15.58
C ARG A 15 -20.02 -24.06 -16.39
N ILE A 16 -20.21 -25.20 -15.73
CA ILE A 16 -20.70 -26.43 -16.40
C ILE A 16 -22.12 -26.19 -16.94
N ALA A 17 -23.00 -25.58 -16.13
CA ALA A 17 -24.35 -25.24 -16.56
C ALA A 17 -24.37 -24.25 -17.74
N GLN A 18 -23.39 -23.35 -17.84
CA GLN A 18 -23.25 -22.45 -18.98
C GLN A 18 -22.99 -23.20 -20.30
N VAL A 19 -22.13 -24.22 -20.27
CA VAL A 19 -21.81 -25.02 -21.46
C VAL A 19 -23.00 -25.88 -21.88
N ASN A 20 -23.74 -26.42 -20.92
CA ASN A 20 -24.88 -27.31 -21.19
C ASN A 20 -26.18 -26.55 -21.53
N GLY A 21 -26.13 -25.25 -21.81
CA GLY A 21 -27.33 -24.46 -22.17
C GLY A 21 -28.28 -24.18 -21.02
N GLY A 22 -27.77 -24.01 -19.80
CA GLY A 22 -28.58 -23.79 -18.59
C GLY A 22 -29.40 -22.50 -18.59
N ALA A 23 -30.47 -22.49 -17.77
CA ALA A 23 -31.41 -21.38 -17.70
C ALA A 23 -30.75 -20.00 -17.42
N PRO A 24 -31.23 -18.90 -18.04
CA PRO A 24 -30.65 -17.57 -17.89
C PRO A 24 -30.50 -17.09 -16.43
N SER A 25 -31.47 -17.45 -15.57
CA SER A 25 -31.45 -17.11 -14.14
C SER A 25 -30.26 -17.70 -13.39
N LYS A 26 -29.77 -18.90 -13.80
CA LYS A 26 -28.55 -19.51 -13.25
C LYS A 26 -27.30 -18.82 -13.78
N LEU A 27 -27.28 -18.44 -15.07
CA LEU A 27 -26.14 -17.76 -15.70
C LEU A 27 -25.90 -16.37 -15.12
N CYS A 28 -26.97 -15.63 -14.79
CA CYS A 28 -26.90 -14.33 -14.13
C CYS A 28 -26.13 -14.37 -12.80
N LYS A 29 -26.06 -15.52 -12.11
CA LYS A 29 -25.34 -15.68 -10.84
C LYS A 29 -23.81 -15.74 -10.99
N ILE A 30 -23.28 -16.02 -12.19
CA ILE A 30 -21.83 -16.13 -12.43
C ILE A 30 -21.08 -14.84 -12.04
N ARG A 31 -21.59 -13.68 -12.44
CA ARG A 31 -20.96 -12.38 -12.14
C ARG A 31 -20.97 -12.06 -10.64
N PRO A 32 -22.11 -12.15 -9.92
CA PRO A 32 -22.17 -12.03 -8.48
C PRO A 32 -21.19 -12.95 -7.74
N THR A 33 -21.15 -14.26 -8.08
CA THR A 33 -20.28 -15.24 -7.42
C THR A 33 -18.79 -14.93 -7.67
N ARG A 34 -18.41 -14.52 -8.89
CA ARG A 34 -17.04 -14.06 -9.19
C ARG A 34 -16.64 -12.83 -8.36
N LYS A 35 -17.54 -11.86 -8.25
CA LYS A 35 -17.29 -10.64 -7.45
C LYS A 35 -17.23 -10.95 -5.96
N ALA A 36 -18.01 -11.91 -5.47
CA ALA A 36 -17.94 -12.37 -4.08
C ALA A 36 -16.59 -13.05 -3.77
N ILE A 37 -16.10 -13.95 -4.64
CA ILE A 37 -14.77 -14.56 -4.53
C ILE A 37 -13.68 -13.49 -4.47
N ALA A 38 -13.73 -12.51 -5.38
CA ALA A 38 -12.79 -11.39 -5.40
C ALA A 38 -12.81 -10.60 -4.08
N ARG A 39 -14.00 -10.26 -3.56
CA ARG A 39 -14.14 -9.56 -2.27
C ARG A 39 -13.51 -10.34 -1.11
N ILE A 40 -13.76 -11.64 -1.02
CA ILE A 40 -13.20 -12.50 0.05
C ILE A 40 -11.67 -12.49 -0.03
N LEU A 41 -11.10 -12.69 -1.21
CA LEU A 41 -9.65 -12.65 -1.42
C LEU A 41 -9.04 -11.29 -1.09
N THR A 42 -9.73 -10.19 -1.46
CA THR A 42 -9.31 -8.83 -1.11
C THR A 42 -9.23 -8.64 0.39
N ILE A 43 -10.27 -9.03 1.14
CA ILE A 43 -10.28 -8.90 2.61
C ILE A 43 -9.17 -9.76 3.22
N TYR A 44 -9.01 -11.01 2.79
CA TYR A 44 -7.96 -11.90 3.28
C TYR A 44 -6.55 -11.34 3.07
N ASN A 45 -6.29 -10.82 1.87
CA ASN A 45 -4.99 -10.22 1.56
C ASN A 45 -4.77 -8.90 2.33
N GLN A 46 -5.82 -8.10 2.52
CA GLN A 46 -5.75 -6.88 3.32
C GLN A 46 -5.45 -7.17 4.79
N THR A 47 -6.13 -8.14 5.40
CA THR A 47 -5.92 -8.51 6.81
C THR A 47 -4.53 -9.12 7.03
N GLY A 48 -4.12 -10.05 6.16
CA GLY A 48 -2.77 -10.65 6.21
C GLY A 48 -1.67 -9.60 6.06
N ARG A 49 -1.79 -8.69 5.09
CA ARG A 49 -0.82 -7.59 4.91
C ARG A 49 -0.81 -6.63 6.09
N LYS A 50 -1.96 -6.35 6.72
CA LYS A 50 -2.05 -5.51 7.92
C LYS A 50 -1.35 -6.16 9.12
N GLN A 51 -1.53 -7.46 9.34
CA GLN A 51 -0.83 -8.20 10.40
C GLN A 51 0.67 -8.25 10.15
N LEU A 52 1.12 -8.52 8.93
CA LEU A 52 2.54 -8.49 8.57
C LEU A 52 3.16 -7.10 8.80
N LYS A 53 2.47 -6.02 8.43
CA LYS A 53 2.92 -4.65 8.74
C LYS A 53 3.06 -4.42 10.24
N LYS A 54 2.12 -4.89 11.06
CA LYS A 54 2.20 -4.78 12.53
C LYS A 54 3.41 -5.56 13.08
N PHE A 55 3.64 -6.78 12.60
CA PHE A 55 4.78 -7.61 13.00
C PHE A 55 6.13 -6.95 12.67
N HIS A 56 6.25 -6.36 11.48
CA HIS A 56 7.48 -5.70 11.04
C HIS A 56 7.59 -4.22 11.47
N ALA A 57 6.58 -3.65 12.13
CA ALA A 57 6.55 -2.22 12.48
C ALA A 57 7.75 -1.78 13.33
N LYS A 58 8.21 -2.65 14.24
CA LYS A 58 9.37 -2.37 15.11
C LYS A 58 10.73 -2.62 14.43
N LYS A 59 10.76 -3.26 13.25
CA LYS A 59 11.99 -3.64 12.54
C LYS A 59 12.23 -2.71 11.35
N SER A 60 12.57 -1.44 11.62
CA SER A 60 12.69 -0.38 10.60
C SER A 60 13.75 -0.64 9.51
N ARG A 61 14.83 -1.36 9.83
CA ARG A 61 15.96 -1.57 8.91
C ARG A 61 15.75 -2.71 7.89
N LYS A 62 14.83 -3.65 8.14
CA LYS A 62 14.69 -4.89 7.34
C LYS A 62 13.22 -5.18 6.99
N LEU A 63 12.53 -4.21 6.39
CA LEU A 63 11.20 -4.47 5.81
C LEU A 63 11.34 -5.27 4.50
N PRO A 64 10.51 -6.32 4.31
CA PRO A 64 10.32 -6.96 3.00
C PRO A 64 9.97 -5.93 1.93
N VAL A 65 10.44 -6.13 0.69
CA VAL A 65 10.27 -5.19 -0.43
C VAL A 65 8.80 -4.84 -0.66
N ASP A 66 7.90 -5.82 -0.53
CA ASP A 66 6.46 -5.67 -0.73
C ASP A 66 5.77 -4.77 0.31
N LEU A 67 6.36 -4.63 1.50
CA LEU A 67 5.80 -3.81 2.58
C LEU A 67 6.37 -2.40 2.59
N ARG A 68 7.40 -2.12 1.79
CA ARG A 68 7.99 -0.78 1.68
C ARG A 68 7.00 0.20 1.05
N VAL A 69 7.13 1.47 1.42
CA VAL A 69 6.34 2.54 0.83
C VAL A 69 6.68 2.65 -0.66
N ARG A 70 5.65 2.70 -1.51
CA ARG A 70 5.81 2.88 -2.96
C ARG A 70 6.13 4.35 -3.24
N LYS A 71 7.39 4.64 -3.50
CA LYS A 71 7.91 5.94 -3.95
C LYS A 71 8.63 5.77 -5.28
N THR A 72 8.87 6.87 -6.00
CA THR A 72 9.71 6.84 -7.20
C THR A 72 11.15 6.43 -6.83
N ARG A 73 11.88 5.88 -7.81
CA ARG A 73 13.29 5.46 -7.61
C ARG A 73 14.16 6.63 -7.16
N ALA A 74 14.00 7.80 -7.80
CA ALA A 74 14.72 9.02 -7.45
C ALA A 74 14.52 9.40 -5.97
N ILE A 75 13.28 9.41 -5.48
CA ILE A 75 12.99 9.76 -4.07
C ILE A 75 13.58 8.74 -3.08
N ARG A 76 13.66 7.45 -3.45
CA ARG A 76 14.29 6.43 -2.57
C ARG A 76 15.80 6.57 -2.46
N LEU A 77 16.46 7.12 -3.49
CA LEU A 77 17.91 7.33 -3.53
C LEU A 77 18.33 8.71 -3.00
N ALA A 78 17.38 9.65 -2.88
CA ALA A 78 17.64 10.97 -2.34
C ALA A 78 18.11 10.91 -0.87
N LEU A 79 18.89 11.93 -0.48
CA LEU A 79 19.34 12.11 0.91
C LEU A 79 18.15 12.21 1.87
N THR A 80 18.35 11.73 3.10
CA THR A 80 17.39 11.96 4.18
C THR A 80 17.33 13.46 4.51
N LYS A 81 16.19 13.95 5.02
CA LYS A 81 16.04 15.36 5.43
C LYS A 81 17.12 15.81 6.41
N ASN A 82 17.52 14.91 7.32
CA ASN A 82 18.58 15.18 8.30
C ASN A 82 19.94 15.34 7.61
N GLN A 83 20.25 14.50 6.62
CA GLN A 83 21.49 14.62 5.82
C GLN A 83 21.50 15.88 4.96
N ALA A 84 20.38 16.23 4.33
CA ALA A 84 20.28 17.45 3.53
C ALA A 84 20.39 18.72 4.38
N GLY A 85 19.93 18.69 5.63
CA GLY A 85 20.01 19.81 6.57
C GLY A 85 21.25 19.82 7.46
N LEU A 86 22.12 18.82 7.37
CA LEU A 86 23.34 18.72 8.16
C LEU A 86 24.30 19.84 7.74
N LYS A 87 24.62 20.73 8.69
CA LYS A 87 25.53 21.85 8.49
C LYS A 87 26.81 21.65 9.28
N SER A 88 27.93 22.11 8.73
CA SER A 88 29.22 22.03 9.43
C SER A 88 29.20 22.88 10.71
N LYS A 89 30.04 22.55 11.69
CA LYS A 89 30.19 23.34 12.93
C LYS A 89 30.53 24.81 12.63
N LYS A 90 31.37 25.04 11.62
CA LYS A 90 31.76 26.37 11.13
C LYS A 90 30.55 27.15 10.60
N GLU A 91 29.73 26.51 9.76
CA GLU A 91 28.53 27.14 9.21
C GLU A 91 27.48 27.43 10.30
N GLN A 92 27.30 26.52 11.25
CA GLN A 92 26.41 26.74 12.41
C GLN A 92 26.85 27.94 13.26
N ALA A 93 28.15 28.07 13.53
CA ALA A 93 28.69 29.23 14.24
C ALA A 93 28.45 30.54 13.46
N LYS A 94 28.70 30.53 12.14
CA LYS A 94 28.45 31.70 11.27
C LYS A 94 26.98 32.13 11.27
N MET A 95 26.05 31.18 11.15
CA MET A 95 24.61 31.49 11.19
C MET A 95 24.16 32.05 12.53
N ARG A 96 24.74 31.57 13.64
CA ARG A 96 24.45 32.08 14.98
C ARG A 96 24.98 33.50 15.16
N ALA A 97 26.18 33.77 14.65
CA ALA A 97 26.79 35.09 14.70
C ALA A 97 26.04 36.12 13.83
N PHE A 98 25.59 35.72 12.63
CA PHE A 98 24.98 36.61 11.65
C PHE A 98 23.61 36.08 11.16
N PRO A 99 22.57 36.14 11.99
CA PRO A 99 21.23 35.77 11.56
C PRO A 99 20.71 36.77 10.53
N LYS A 100 20.00 36.28 9.50
CA LYS A 100 19.34 37.14 8.51
C LYS A 100 18.25 37.94 9.21
N ARG A 101 18.45 39.26 9.34
CA ARG A 101 17.47 40.17 9.95
C ARG A 101 16.48 40.64 8.90
N ILE A 102 15.21 40.74 9.29
CA ILE A 102 14.19 41.39 8.48
C ILE A 102 14.20 42.87 8.88
N PHE A 103 14.33 43.76 7.91
CA PHE A 103 14.30 45.20 8.12
C PHE A 103 13.54 45.89 6.98
N ALA A 104 13.04 47.09 7.24
CA ALA A 104 12.44 47.97 6.26
C ALA A 104 13.04 49.37 6.43
N VAL A 105 13.11 50.14 5.34
CA VAL A 105 13.56 51.53 5.36
C VAL A 105 12.33 52.41 5.19
N LYS A 106 12.17 53.38 6.09
CA LYS A 106 11.11 54.36 6.01
C LYS A 106 11.37 55.27 4.81
N ALA A 107 10.31 55.58 4.05
CA ALA A 107 10.35 56.60 3.01
C ALA A 107 10.62 58.00 3.60
#